data_AF-A0A8I0UZ16-F1
#
_entry.id   AF-A0A8I0UZ16-F1
#
_cell.length_a   1.000
_cell.length_b   1.000
_cell.length_c   1.000
_cell.angle_alpha   90.00
_cell.angle_beta   90.00
_cell.angle_gamma   90.00
#
_symmetry.space_group_name_H-M   'P 1'
#
loop_
_entity.id
_entity.type
_entity.pdbx_description
1 polymer ?
#
loop_
_entity_poly.entity_id
_entity_poly.type
_entity_poly.pdbx_seq_one_letter_code
_entity_poly.pdbx_strand_id
1 'polypeptide(L)'
;MLEKFDGAIEITEQQYSDALAAKIDGRKAFVRDGELIIYTGKVTAYLKADCTKQKEFNDKTLVTDDYTLNVPATRFDEWINDEWLTNQSNKYIVEYDTVDSVRRNLYLQVSDPLYNKARRLERNGEIDKANDYYAQADASVIKIEAQNPWPINPLASQ
;
A
#
# COMPACT_ATOMS: atom_id res chain seq x y z
N MET A 1 -33.04 -39.89 25.72
CA MET A 1 -32.11 -39.55 26.80
C MET A 1 -30.74 -39.88 26.25
N LEU A 2 -29.95 -38.87 25.86
CA LEU A 2 -28.61 -39.09 25.33
C LEU A 2 -27.75 -39.59 26.48
N GLU A 3 -27.13 -40.76 26.33
CA GLU A 3 -26.09 -41.23 27.24
C GLU A 3 -24.95 -40.22 27.20
N LYS A 4 -24.79 -39.45 28.28
CA LYS A 4 -23.64 -38.56 28.43
C LYS A 4 -22.43 -39.44 28.74
N PHE A 5 -21.61 -39.67 27.73
CA PHE A 5 -20.31 -40.31 27.91
C PHE A 5 -19.37 -39.33 28.62
N ASP A 6 -18.71 -39.81 29.66
CA ASP A 6 -17.79 -38.99 30.45
C ASP A 6 -16.64 -38.52 29.56
N GLY A 7 -16.44 -37.20 29.46
CA GLY A 7 -15.49 -36.55 28.54
C GLY A 7 -15.99 -36.26 27.12
N ALA A 8 -17.25 -36.56 26.78
CA ALA A 8 -17.87 -36.16 25.52
C ALA A 8 -18.49 -34.75 25.60
N ILE A 9 -18.50 -34.04 24.48
CA ILE A 9 -19.16 -32.74 24.33
C ILE A 9 -20.31 -32.87 23.32
N GLU A 10 -21.39 -32.13 23.54
CA GLU A 10 -22.44 -31.96 22.54
C GLU A 10 -22.03 -30.81 21.60
N ILE A 11 -22.04 -31.09 20.30
CA ILE A 11 -21.77 -30.11 19.25
C ILE A 11 -22.89 -30.10 18.24
N THR A 12 -23.06 -28.98 17.54
CA THR A 12 -24.01 -28.88 16.43
C THR A 12 -23.49 -29.60 15.18
N GLU A 13 -24.38 -29.89 14.24
CA GLU A 13 -24.02 -30.43 12.93
C GLU A 13 -23.08 -29.48 12.15
N GLN A 14 -23.25 -28.16 12.34
CA GLN A 14 -22.36 -27.15 11.77
C GLN A 14 -20.95 -27.25 12.37
N GLN A 15 -20.84 -27.33 13.70
CA GLN A 15 -19.55 -27.49 14.39
C GLN A 15 -18.83 -28.78 13.98
N TYR A 16 -19.57 -29.87 13.76
CA TYR A 16 -19.03 -31.11 13.22
C TYR A 16 -18.48 -30.91 11.79
N SER A 17 -19.25 -30.26 10.93
CA SER A 17 -18.87 -29.97 9.54
C SER A 17 -17.63 -29.08 9.46
N ASP A 18 -17.56 -28.04 10.31
CA ASP A 18 -16.43 -27.13 10.38
C ASP A 18 -15.15 -27.84 10.88
N ALA A 19 -15.28 -28.73 11.86
CA ALA A 19 -14.15 -29.52 12.36
C ALA A 19 -13.67 -30.55 11.32
N LEU A 20 -14.59 -31.14 10.56
CA LEU A 20 -14.24 -32.05 9.46
C LEU A 20 -13.52 -31.30 8.34
N ALA A 21 -14.02 -30.15 7.91
CA ALA A 21 -13.37 -29.29 6.93
C ALA A 21 -11.98 -28.86 7.42
N ALA A 22 -11.85 -28.48 8.70
CA ALA A 22 -10.57 -28.16 9.30
C ALA A 22 -9.57 -29.33 9.20
N LYS A 23 -10.01 -30.54 9.51
CA LYS A 23 -9.16 -31.73 9.44
C LYS A 23 -8.73 -32.06 8.00
N ILE A 24 -9.62 -31.87 7.03
CA ILE A 24 -9.31 -32.02 5.60
C ILE A 24 -8.27 -30.98 5.15
N ASP A 25 -8.37 -29.76 5.65
CA ASP A 25 -7.44 -28.66 5.39
C ASP A 25 -6.09 -28.79 6.13
N GLY A 26 -5.87 -29.87 6.90
CA GLY A 26 -4.68 -30.09 7.72
C GLY A 26 -4.64 -29.27 9.01
N ARG A 27 -5.74 -28.61 9.39
CA ARG A 27 -5.89 -27.83 10.62
C ARG A 27 -6.24 -28.74 11.81
N LYS A 28 -5.91 -28.29 13.02
CA LYS A 28 -6.17 -29.03 14.26
C LYS A 28 -7.57 -28.69 14.79
N ALA A 29 -8.34 -29.71 15.15
CA ALA A 29 -9.56 -29.57 15.94
C ALA A 29 -9.44 -30.43 17.19
N PHE A 30 -9.71 -29.86 18.37
CA PHE A 30 -9.60 -30.54 19.65
C PHE A 30 -10.57 -29.97 20.67
N VAL A 31 -10.86 -30.74 21.72
CA VAL A 31 -11.70 -30.27 22.84
C VAL A 31 -10.82 -29.70 23.93
N ARG A 32 -11.16 -28.52 24.45
CA ARG A 32 -10.52 -27.90 25.60
C ARG A 32 -11.58 -27.27 26.49
N ASP A 33 -11.52 -27.54 27.78
CA ASP A 33 -12.44 -26.98 28.78
C ASP A 33 -13.94 -27.19 28.45
N GLY A 34 -14.27 -28.31 27.81
CA GLY A 34 -15.64 -28.66 27.40
C GLY A 34 -16.10 -28.04 26.08
N GLU A 35 -15.22 -27.36 25.36
CA GLU A 35 -15.54 -26.67 24.10
C GLU A 35 -14.74 -27.25 22.92
N LEU A 36 -15.38 -27.34 21.75
CA LEU A 36 -14.71 -27.64 20.49
C LEU A 36 -13.90 -26.43 20.02
N ILE A 37 -12.59 -26.58 19.97
CA ILE A 37 -11.67 -25.58 19.42
C ILE A 37 -11.23 -26.03 18.03
N ILE A 38 -11.59 -25.25 17.02
CA ILE A 38 -11.05 -25.39 15.66
C ILE A 38 -9.90 -24.41 15.55
N TYR A 39 -8.67 -24.91 15.65
CA TYR A 39 -7.48 -24.10 15.45
C TYR A 39 -7.43 -23.67 13.99
N THR A 40 -7.65 -22.39 13.73
CA THR A 40 -7.55 -21.88 12.36
C THR A 40 -6.12 -21.91 11.88
N GLY A 41 -5.12 -21.66 12.75
CA GLY A 41 -3.69 -21.77 12.46
C GLY A 41 -3.17 -20.92 11.31
N LYS A 42 -4.08 -20.16 10.67
CA LYS A 42 -3.85 -19.47 9.43
C LYS A 42 -2.85 -18.36 9.63
N VAL A 43 -1.90 -18.29 8.72
CA VAL A 43 -0.90 -17.22 8.68
C VAL A 43 -0.89 -16.61 7.28
N THR A 44 -0.76 -15.29 7.23
CA THR A 44 -0.44 -14.58 6.00
C THR A 44 1.07 -14.52 5.87
N ALA A 45 1.59 -14.98 4.75
CA ALA A 45 3.00 -14.83 4.42
C ALA A 45 3.15 -14.01 3.12
N TYR A 46 4.27 -13.32 3.00
CA TYR A 46 4.59 -12.39 1.92
C TYR A 46 5.64 -13.01 1.02
N LEU A 47 5.46 -12.90 -0.30
CA LEU A 47 6.38 -13.49 -1.27
C LEU A 47 7.69 -12.69 -1.28
N LYS A 48 8.83 -13.33 -0.97
CA LYS A 48 10.15 -12.69 -0.90
C LYS A 48 10.52 -11.96 -2.21
N ALA A 49 10.09 -12.50 -3.36
CA ALA A 49 10.36 -11.94 -4.68
C ALA A 49 9.48 -10.74 -5.08
N ASP A 50 8.34 -10.53 -4.41
CA ASP A 50 7.43 -9.40 -4.66
C ASP A 50 6.62 -9.12 -3.38
N CYS A 51 7.02 -8.07 -2.65
CA CYS A 51 6.42 -7.68 -1.37
C CYS A 51 4.94 -7.27 -1.49
N THR A 52 4.41 -7.06 -2.69
CA THR A 52 2.99 -6.76 -2.91
C THR A 52 2.12 -8.01 -3.01
N LYS A 53 2.73 -9.19 -3.05
CA LYS A 53 2.02 -10.48 -3.09
C LYS A 53 2.05 -11.13 -1.73
N GLN A 54 0.88 -11.61 -1.32
CA GLN A 54 0.71 -12.36 -0.09
C GLN A 54 -0.14 -13.60 -0.35
N LYS A 55 0.03 -14.60 0.51
CA LYS A 55 -0.73 -15.85 0.48
C LYS A 55 -1.08 -16.27 1.89
N GLU A 56 -2.29 -16.80 2.07
CA GLU A 56 -2.70 -17.43 3.32
C GLU A 56 -2.28 -18.91 3.33
N PHE A 57 -1.71 -19.35 4.44
CA PHE A 57 -1.34 -20.73 4.71
C PHE A 57 -2.11 -21.22 5.92
N ASN A 58 -2.52 -22.50 5.93
CA ASN A 58 -3.29 -23.07 7.04
C ASN A 58 -2.48 -23.26 8.34
N ASP A 59 -1.14 -23.23 8.25
CA ASP A 59 -0.22 -23.30 9.39
C ASP A 59 1.12 -22.65 9.00
N LYS A 60 1.86 -22.10 9.99
CA LYS A 60 3.22 -21.57 9.79
C LYS A 60 4.22 -22.60 9.26
N THR A 61 4.03 -23.89 9.56
CA THR A 61 4.90 -24.96 9.06
C THR A 61 4.69 -25.25 7.58
N LEU A 62 3.62 -24.71 6.97
CA LEU A 62 3.31 -24.86 5.55
C LEU A 62 3.85 -23.70 4.71
N VAL A 63 4.41 -22.65 5.34
CA VAL A 63 5.04 -21.53 4.66
C VAL A 63 6.29 -22.06 3.95
N THR A 64 6.30 -21.94 2.62
CA THR A 64 7.45 -22.35 1.81
C THR A 64 8.57 -21.33 1.91
N ASP A 65 9.79 -21.73 1.56
CA ASP A 65 10.96 -20.84 1.64
C ASP A 65 10.82 -19.58 0.76
N ASP A 66 10.02 -19.61 -0.31
CA ASP A 66 9.75 -18.42 -1.13
C ASP A 66 8.99 -17.32 -0.38
N TYR A 67 8.43 -17.63 0.79
CA TYR A 67 7.61 -16.74 1.59
C TYR A 67 8.25 -16.43 2.95
N THR A 68 7.85 -15.30 3.52
CA THR A 68 8.24 -14.86 4.86
C THR A 68 7.02 -14.43 5.65
N LEU A 69 7.04 -14.65 6.96
CA LEU A 69 6.02 -14.11 7.88
C LEU A 69 6.31 -12.65 8.27
N ASN A 70 7.49 -12.14 7.93
CA ASN A 70 7.83 -10.74 8.14
C ASN A 70 7.01 -9.89 7.17
N VAL A 71 6.32 -8.87 7.71
CA VAL A 71 5.49 -7.95 6.92
C VAL A 71 6.40 -6.90 6.29
N PRO A 72 6.31 -6.65 4.97
CA PRO A 72 7.00 -5.52 4.35
C PRO A 72 6.41 -4.21 4.89
N ALA A 73 7.28 -3.25 5.20
CA ALA A 73 6.91 -1.92 5.65
C ALA A 73 6.40 -1.04 4.49
N THR A 74 6.92 -1.26 3.28
CA THR A 74 6.55 -0.50 2.09
C THR A 74 6.36 -1.40 0.87
N ARG A 75 5.63 -0.89 -0.13
CA ARG A 75 5.51 -1.53 -1.45
C ARG A 75 6.81 -1.51 -2.28
N PHE A 76 7.87 -0.91 -1.76
CA PHE A 76 9.18 -0.82 -2.39
C PHE A 76 10.21 -1.70 -1.68
N ASP A 77 9.77 -2.53 -0.73
CA ASP A 77 10.67 -3.41 0.01
C ASP A 77 11.12 -4.59 -0.85
N GLU A 78 12.40 -4.92 -0.72
CA GLU A 78 13.06 -6.04 -1.37
C GLU A 78 13.62 -6.98 -0.29
N TRP A 79 13.50 -8.29 -0.51
CA TRP A 79 14.01 -9.29 0.43
C TRP A 79 15.50 -9.50 0.22
N ILE A 80 16.33 -9.06 1.17
CA ILE A 80 17.79 -9.10 1.10
C ILE A 80 18.32 -9.52 2.46
N ASN A 81 19.18 -10.55 2.49
CA ASN A 81 19.82 -11.05 3.73
C ASN A 81 18.80 -11.36 4.86
N ASP A 82 17.71 -12.05 4.51
CA ASP A 82 16.63 -12.44 5.44
C ASP A 82 15.84 -11.29 6.08
N GLU A 83 15.92 -10.10 5.50
CA GLU A 83 15.19 -8.91 5.94
C GLU A 83 14.57 -8.15 4.76
N TRP A 84 13.49 -7.42 5.06
CA TRP A 84 12.92 -6.46 4.12
C TRP A 84 13.71 -5.17 4.15
N LEU A 85 14.26 -4.76 3.00
CA LEU A 85 14.94 -3.48 2.83
C LEU A 85 14.20 -2.64 1.81
N THR A 86 13.78 -1.43 2.19
CA THR A 86 13.13 -0.49 1.26
C THR A 86 14.11 -0.02 0.19
N ASN A 87 13.79 -0.27 -1.07
CA ASN A 87 14.49 0.32 -2.20
C ASN A 87 14.16 1.82 -2.31
N GLN A 88 15.03 2.64 -1.71
CA GLN A 88 14.86 4.10 -1.66
C GLN A 88 14.86 4.74 -3.05
N SER A 89 15.61 4.19 -4.01
CA SER A 89 15.66 4.69 -5.38
C SER A 89 14.33 4.51 -6.09
N ASN A 90 13.76 3.29 -6.05
CA ASN A 90 12.46 3.01 -6.65
C ASN A 90 11.34 3.83 -5.99
N LYS A 91 11.38 3.95 -4.66
CA LYS A 91 10.46 4.81 -3.91
C LYS A 91 10.55 6.27 -4.39
N TYR A 92 11.76 6.83 -4.46
CA TYR A 92 11.98 8.21 -4.89
C TYR A 92 11.48 8.46 -6.32
N ILE A 93 11.73 7.55 -7.27
CA ILE A 93 11.27 7.69 -8.66
C ILE A 93 9.74 7.79 -8.71
N VAL A 94 9.03 6.89 -8.02
CA VAL A 94 7.56 6.91 -8.01
C VAL A 94 7.00 8.16 -7.32
N GLU A 95 7.60 8.58 -6.21
CA GLU A 95 7.22 9.83 -5.52
C GLU A 95 7.46 11.05 -6.41
N TYR A 96 8.59 11.10 -7.12
CA TYR A 96 8.94 12.17 -8.03
C TYR A 96 7.96 12.25 -9.20
N ASP A 97 7.71 11.13 -9.87
CA ASP A 97 6.79 11.06 -11.02
C ASP A 97 5.37 11.47 -10.64
N THR A 98 4.95 11.15 -9.41
CA THR A 98 3.67 11.58 -8.85
C THR A 98 3.61 13.09 -8.71
N VAL A 99 4.62 13.70 -8.06
CA VAL A 99 4.69 15.16 -7.87
C VAL A 99 4.80 15.88 -9.22
N ASP A 100 5.62 15.38 -10.13
CA ASP A 100 5.78 15.95 -11.48
C ASP A 100 4.46 15.95 -12.24
N SER A 101 3.74 14.82 -12.24
CA SER A 101 2.46 14.70 -12.93
C SER A 101 1.42 15.67 -12.36
N VAL A 102 1.37 15.83 -11.03
CA VAL A 102 0.48 16.78 -10.36
C VAL A 102 0.84 18.22 -10.73
N ARG A 103 2.12 18.60 -10.62
CA ARG A 103 2.59 19.96 -10.98
C ARG A 103 2.28 20.29 -12.44
N ARG A 104 2.61 19.38 -13.37
CA ARG A 104 2.31 19.58 -14.80
C ARG A 104 0.81 19.78 -15.06
N ASN A 105 -0.04 19.00 -14.41
CA ASN A 105 -1.49 19.17 -14.55
C ASN A 105 -1.96 20.55 -14.03
N LEU A 106 -1.46 20.96 -12.86
CA LEU A 106 -1.81 22.26 -12.26
C LEU A 106 -1.30 23.44 -13.11
N TYR A 107 -0.09 23.34 -13.67
CA TYR A 107 0.43 24.38 -14.57
C TYR A 107 -0.46 24.56 -15.80
N LEU A 108 -0.83 23.46 -16.46
CA LEU A 108 -1.71 23.47 -17.62
C LEU A 108 -3.08 24.10 -17.32
N GLN A 109 -3.61 23.89 -16.12
CA GLN A 109 -4.93 24.39 -15.74
C GLN A 109 -4.92 25.81 -15.17
N VAL A 110 -3.84 26.23 -14.52
CA VAL A 110 -3.81 27.46 -13.71
C VAL A 110 -2.83 28.50 -14.29
N SER A 111 -1.54 28.19 -14.38
CA SER A 111 -0.53 29.18 -14.79
C SER A 111 -0.50 29.43 -16.29
N ASP A 112 -0.57 28.38 -17.11
CA ASP A 112 -0.42 28.48 -18.56
C ASP A 112 -1.51 29.32 -19.22
N PRO A 113 -2.80 29.23 -18.83
CA PRO A 113 -3.83 30.12 -19.35
C PRO A 113 -3.57 31.59 -19.03
N LEU A 114 -3.01 31.89 -17.85
CA LEU A 114 -2.66 33.26 -17.43
C LEU A 114 -1.49 33.80 -18.26
N TYR A 115 -0.42 33.02 -18.44
CA TYR A 115 0.69 33.39 -19.34
C TYR A 115 0.21 33.59 -20.78
N ASN A 116 -0.67 32.73 -21.27
CA ASN A 116 -1.26 32.87 -22.60
C ASN A 116 -2.09 34.15 -22.73
N LYS A 117 -2.84 34.53 -21.70
CA LYS A 117 -3.60 35.79 -21.67
C LYS A 117 -2.68 37.00 -21.63
N ALA A 118 -1.64 36.98 -20.78
CA ALA A 118 -0.62 38.02 -20.70
C ALA A 118 0.04 38.27 -22.07
N ARG A 119 0.53 37.22 -22.72
CA ARG A 119 1.14 37.29 -24.07
C ARG A 119 0.22 37.89 -25.13
N ARG A 120 -1.09 37.64 -25.04
CA ARG A 120 -2.08 38.24 -25.96
C ARG A 120 -2.27 39.73 -25.70
N LEU A 121 -2.32 40.14 -24.43
CA LEU A 121 -2.42 41.56 -24.05
C LEU A 121 -1.18 42.34 -24.46
N GLU A 122 -0.01 41.75 -24.26
CA GLU A 122 1.27 42.34 -24.67
C GLU A 122 1.31 42.59 -26.19
N ARG A 123 0.88 41.62 -27.00
CA ARG A 123 0.76 41.78 -28.46
C ARG A 123 -0.24 42.87 -28.87
N ASN A 124 -1.20 43.19 -28.03
CA ASN A 124 -2.17 44.26 -28.25
C ASN A 124 -1.69 45.63 -27.73
N GLY A 125 -0.48 45.71 -27.17
CA GLY A 125 0.06 46.93 -26.56
C GLY A 125 -0.51 47.25 -25.17
N GLU A 126 -1.28 46.33 -24.57
CA GLU A 126 -1.86 46.49 -23.21
C GLU A 126 -0.87 46.02 -22.14
N ILE A 127 0.30 46.65 -22.08
CA ILE A 127 1.46 46.19 -21.30
C ILE A 127 1.17 46.08 -19.79
N ASP A 128 0.54 47.10 -19.19
CA ASP A 128 0.27 47.08 -17.74
C ASP A 128 -0.64 45.91 -17.35
N LYS A 129 -1.69 45.66 -18.14
CA LYS A 129 -2.57 44.51 -17.92
C LYS A 129 -1.85 43.19 -18.15
N ALA A 130 -0.96 43.11 -19.14
CA ALA A 130 -0.16 41.92 -19.37
C ALA A 130 0.70 41.61 -18.13
N ASN A 131 1.34 42.63 -17.54
CA ASN A 131 2.14 42.50 -16.33
C ASN A 131 1.31 41.99 -15.13
N ASP A 132 0.07 42.46 -14.96
CA ASP A 132 -0.81 41.94 -13.91
C ASP A 132 -1.11 40.44 -14.07
N TYR A 133 -1.28 39.97 -15.32
CA TYR A 133 -1.48 38.54 -15.59
C TYR A 133 -0.19 37.72 -15.41
N TYR A 134 0.98 38.26 -15.78
CA TYR A 134 2.26 37.62 -15.51
C TYR A 134 2.48 37.44 -14.01
N ALA A 135 2.25 38.48 -13.19
CA ALA A 135 2.39 38.40 -11.74
C ALA A 135 1.46 37.33 -11.12
N GLN A 136 0.22 37.22 -11.62
CA GLN A 136 -0.71 36.17 -11.18
C GLN A 136 -0.26 34.76 -11.59
N ALA A 137 0.31 34.61 -12.78
CA ALA A 137 0.84 33.34 -13.26
C ALA A 137 2.06 32.89 -12.41
N ASP A 138 3.00 33.80 -12.16
CA ASP A 138 4.17 33.53 -11.33
C ASP A 138 3.78 33.18 -9.89
N ALA A 139 2.84 33.93 -9.29
CA ALA A 139 2.31 33.63 -7.96
C ALA A 139 1.63 32.26 -7.91
N SER A 140 0.92 31.88 -8.97
CA SER A 140 0.33 30.55 -9.13
C SER A 140 1.39 29.46 -9.17
N VAL A 141 2.48 29.65 -9.92
CA VAL A 141 3.60 28.71 -9.99
C VAL A 141 4.23 28.52 -8.60
N ILE A 142 4.59 29.61 -7.92
CA ILE A 142 5.19 29.56 -6.57
C ILE A 142 4.29 28.76 -5.61
N LYS A 143 2.98 29.00 -5.66
CA LYS A 143 2.02 28.28 -4.83
C LYS A 143 1.95 26.79 -5.18
N ILE A 144 1.92 26.44 -6.46
CA ILE A 144 1.90 25.04 -6.92
C ILE A 144 3.16 24.32 -6.42
N GLU A 145 4.33 24.95 -6.52
CA GLU A 145 5.58 24.34 -6.08
C GLU A 145 5.65 24.16 -4.57
N ALA A 146 5.21 25.17 -3.80
CA ALA A 146 5.19 25.11 -2.34
C ALA A 146 4.21 24.04 -1.82
N GLN A 147 3.09 23.82 -2.51
CA GLN A 147 2.08 22.82 -2.13
C GLN A 147 2.42 21.40 -2.60
N ASN A 148 3.34 21.27 -3.56
CA ASN A 148 3.74 19.98 -4.12
C ASN A 148 5.27 19.89 -4.15
N PRO A 149 5.97 19.91 -3.00
CA PRO A 149 7.42 19.90 -2.98
C PRO A 149 7.97 18.62 -3.62
N TRP A 150 9.13 18.73 -4.28
CA TRP A 150 9.84 17.54 -4.76
C TRP A 150 10.23 16.64 -3.59
N PRO A 151 10.20 15.30 -3.76
CA PRO A 151 10.73 14.40 -2.75
C PRO A 151 12.23 14.63 -2.54
N ILE A 152 12.73 14.28 -1.36
CA ILE A 152 14.15 14.39 -1.04
C ILE A 152 14.89 13.26 -1.75
N ASN A 153 15.87 13.60 -2.59
CA ASN A 153 16.69 12.59 -3.25
C ASN A 153 17.53 11.85 -2.21
N PRO A 154 17.41 10.52 -2.10
CA PRO A 154 18.14 9.73 -1.11
C PRO A 154 19.68 9.79 -1.28
N LEU A 155 20.18 10.20 -2.45
CA LEU A 155 21.60 10.35 -2.75
C LEU A 155 22.12 11.79 -2.59
N ALA A 156 21.26 12.78 -2.34
CA ALA A 156 21.66 14.18 -2.26
C ALA A 156 22.24 14.58 -0.88
N SER A 157 22.42 13.62 0.04
CA SER A 157 22.91 13.86 1.41
C SER A 157 24.19 13.06 1.75
N GLN A 158 24.94 12.61 0.74
CA GLN A 158 26.26 11.96 0.91
C GLN A 158 27.40 12.83 0.36
#